data_AF-A0A2V8Q9F5-F1
#
_entry.id   AF-A0A2V8Q9F5-F1
#
_cell.length_a   1.000
_cell.length_b   1.000
_cell.length_c   1.000
_cell.angle_alpha   90.00
_cell.angle_beta   90.00
_cell.angle_gamma   90.00
#
_symmetry.space_group_name_H-M   'P 1'
#
loop_
_entity.id
_entity.type
_entity.pdbx_description
1 polymer ?
#
loop_
_entity_poly.entity_id
_entity_poly.type
_entity_poly.pdbx_seq_one_letter_code
_entity_poly.pdbx_strand_id
1 'polypeptide(L)' 'MAIQKYEPTKVSIKLLGTAAVVTGRVDRTIVVEDKETSGAFAFTHVWSKSRERWLLQSSQLTTIPTEE' A
#
# COMPACT_ATOMS: atom_id res chain seq x y z
N MET A 1 17.80 3.45 -14.87
CA MET A 1 16.46 4.05 -14.65
C MET A 1 15.59 2.96 -14.02
N ALA A 2 14.91 3.22 -12.90
CA ALA A 2 14.09 2.21 -12.25
C ALA A 2 12.60 2.43 -12.56
N ILE A 3 11.93 1.42 -13.12
CA ILE A 3 10.48 1.44 -13.32
C ILE A 3 9.85 0.73 -12.13
N GLN A 4 8.93 1.39 -11.44
CA GLN A 4 8.19 0.83 -10.31
C GLN A 4 6.70 0.85 -10.62
N LYS A 5 6.07 -0.33 -10.60
CA LYS A 5 4.62 -0.48 -10.71
C LYS A 5 4.06 -0.96 -9.39
N TYR A 6 3.00 -0.29 -8.91
CA TYR A 6 2.28 -0.65 -7.69
C TYR A 6 0.82 -0.85 -8.06
N GLU A 7 0.31 -2.06 -7.83
CA GLU A 7 -1.10 -2.40 -8.08
C GLU A 7 -1.76 -2.81 -6.76
N PRO A 8 -2.56 -1.91 -6.15
CA PRO A 8 -3.32 -2.25 -4.96
C PRO A 8 -4.44 -3.25 -5.29
N THR A 9 -4.48 -4.37 -4.57
CA THR A 9 -5.52 -5.40 -4.66
C THR A 9 -6.14 -5.63 -3.28
N LYS A 10 -7.35 -6.22 -3.24
CA LYS A 10 -8.08 -6.55 -2.01
C LYS A 10 -8.23 -5.36 -1.05
N VAL A 11 -8.42 -4.16 -1.60
CA VAL A 11 -8.56 -2.94 -0.80
C VAL A 11 -9.85 -2.98 0.01
N SER A 12 -9.74 -2.73 1.31
CA SER A 12 -10.87 -2.59 2.23
C SER A 12 -10.77 -1.27 2.98
N ILE A 13 -11.91 -0.64 3.23
CA ILE A 13 -12.01 0.65 3.90
C ILE A 13 -13.00 0.52 5.04
N LYS A 14 -12.57 0.91 6.25
CA LYS A 14 -13.44 1.06 7.41
C LYS A 14 -13.42 2.51 7.89
N LEU A 15 -14.58 3.16 7.86
CA LEU A 15 -14.76 4.51 8.38
C LEU A 15 -15.04 4.48 9.89
N LEU A 16 -14.41 5.40 10.61
CA LEU A 16 -14.49 5.58 12.06
C LEU A 16 -14.65 7.09 12.35
N GLY A 17 -15.85 7.62 12.16
CA GLY A 17 -16.11 9.05 12.24
C GLY A 17 -15.33 9.82 11.18
N THR A 18 -14.44 10.72 11.59
CA THR A 18 -13.53 11.45 10.69
C THR A 18 -12.24 10.69 10.38
N ALA A 19 -12.06 9.47 10.89
CA ALA A 19 -10.94 8.61 10.57
C ALA A 19 -11.33 7.50 9.56
N ALA A 20 -10.35 6.97 8.84
CA ALA A 20 -10.50 5.81 8.00
C ALA A 20 -9.29 4.87 8.18
N VAL A 21 -9.56 3.58 8.33
CA VAL A 21 -8.54 2.53 8.21
C VAL A 21 -8.68 1.91 6.83
N VAL A 22 -7.61 2.01 6.04
CA VAL A 22 -7.54 1.44 4.70
C VAL A 22 -6.52 0.33 4.73
N THR A 23 -6.93 -0.88 4.37
CA THR A 23 -6.04 -2.03 4.27
C THR A 23 -6.05 -2.57 2.84
N GLY A 24 -5.01 -3.30 2.48
CA GLY A 24 -4.96 -3.99 1.20
C GLY A 24 -3.64 -4.70 1.00
N ARG A 25 -3.48 -5.22 -0.21
CA ARG A 25 -2.23 -5.78 -0.71
C ARG A 25 -1.74 -4.92 -1.86
N VAL A 26 -0.43 -4.83 -2.04
CA VAL A 26 0.16 -4.28 -3.24
C VAL A 26 1.08 -5.31 -3.83
N ASP A 27 0.83 -5.66 -5.09
CA ASP A 27 1.80 -6.38 -5.90
C ASP A 27 2.73 -5.34 -6.53
N ARG A 28 4.04 -5.56 -6.37
CA ARG A 28 5.09 -4.61 -6.76
C ARG A 28 6.04 -5.29 -7.74
N THR A 29 6.21 -4.66 -8.89
CA THR A 29 7.27 -5.02 -9.85
C THR A 29 8.26 -3.86 -9.91
N ILE A 30 9.54 -4.18 -9.72
CA ILE A 30 10.66 -3.25 -9.78
C ILE A 30 11.59 -3.73 -10.88
N VAL A 31 11.86 -2.87 -11.86
CA VAL A 31 12.91 -3.13 -12.87
C VAL A 31 14.11 -2.25 -12.53
N VAL A 32 15.26 -2.85 -12.21
CA VAL A 32 16.53 -2.15 -11.97
C VAL A 32 17.59 -2.75 -12.89
N GLU A 33 18.19 -1.94 -13.77
CA GLU A 33 19.28 -2.38 -14.67
C GLU A 33 18.93 -3.68 -15.44
N ASP A 34 17.74 -3.69 -16.05
CA ASP A 34 17.16 -4.82 -16.80
C ASP A 34 16.85 -6.09 -15.97
N LYS A 35 17.02 -6.03 -14.65
CA LYS A 35 16.58 -7.08 -13.73
C LYS A 35 15.20 -6.75 -13.16
N GLU A 36 14.23 -7.61 -13.47
CA GLU A 36 12.90 -7.56 -12.87
C GLU A 36 12.91 -8.28 -11.51
N THR A 37 12.46 -7.59 -10.48
CA THR A 37 12.14 -8.18 -9.17
C THR A 37 10.69 -7.91 -8.86
N SER A 38 9.93 -8.98 -8.63
CA SER A 38 8.53 -8.92 -8.24
C SER A 38 8.37 -9.36 -6.79
N GLY A 39 7.43 -8.75 -6.07
CA GLY A 39 7.13 -9.07 -4.68
C GLY A 39 5.80 -8.45 -4.26
N ALA A 40 5.42 -8.68 -3.01
CA ALA A 40 4.17 -8.11 -2.50
C ALA A 40 4.28 -7.68 -1.04
N PHE A 41 3.44 -6.73 -0.67
CA PHE A 41 3.27 -6.33 0.73
C PHE A 41 1.80 -6.11 1.06
N ALA A 42 1.42 -6.44 2.29
CA ALA A 42 0.17 -5.96 2.88
C ALA A 42 0.40 -4.56 3.45
N PHE A 43 -0.62 -3.72 3.42
CA PHE A 43 -0.57 -2.38 4.01
C PHE A 43 -1.77 -2.13 4.93
N THR A 44 -1.52 -1.35 5.98
CA THR A 44 -2.53 -0.70 6.81
C THR A 44 -2.22 0.79 6.87
N HIS A 45 -3.11 1.61 6.33
CA HIS A 45 -3.03 3.07 6.37
C HIS A 45 -4.15 3.62 7.26
N VAL A 46 -3.79 4.52 8.17
CA VAL A 46 -4.75 5.28 8.97
C VAL A 46 -4.79 6.70 8.42
N TRP A 47 -5.99 7.14 8.06
CA TRP A 47 -6.27 8.47 7.55
C TRP A 47 -7.17 9.22 8.53
N SER A 48 -6.99 10.52 8.61
CA SER A 48 -7.93 11.41 9.27
C SER A 48 -8.36 12.51 8.32
N LYS A 49 -9.64 12.89 8.40
CA LYS A 49 -10.21 14.00 7.65
C LYS A 49 -10.09 15.25 8.51
N SER A 50 -9.35 16.24 8.02
CA SER A 50 -9.29 17.59 8.60
C SER A 50 -9.86 18.56 7.59
N ARG A 51 -10.93 19.27 7.98
CA ARG A 51 -11.77 20.06 7.08
C ARG A 51 -12.28 19.18 5.91
N GLU A 52 -11.84 19.46 4.69
CA GLU A 52 -12.24 18.74 3.48
C GLU A 52 -11.13 17.84 2.91
N ARG A 53 -10.02 17.66 3.64
CA ARG A 53 -8.86 16.90 3.15
C ARG A 53 -8.60 15.69 4.02
N TRP A 54 -8.33 14.56 3.37
CA TRP A 54 -7.80 13.36 4.03
C TRP A 54 -6.28 13.48 4.14
N LEU A 55 -5.77 13.21 5.33
CA LEU A 55 -4.34 13.24 5.64
C LEU A 55 -3.93 11.87 6.17
N LEU A 56 -2.87 11.30 5.60
CA LEU A 56 -2.27 10.06 6.07
C LEU A 56 -1.63 10.33 7.43
N GLN A 57 -2.11 9.65 8.47
CA GLN A 57 -1.60 9.78 9.84
C GLN A 57 -0.60 8.68 10.18
N SER A 58 -0.81 7.48 9.62
CA SER A 58 0.07 6.34 9.84
C SER A 58 0.07 5.43 8.62
N SER A 59 1.23 4.85 8.33
CA SER A 59 1.42 3.84 7.30
C SER A 59 2.26 2.70 7.86
N GLN A 60 1.72 1.50 7.77
CA GLN A 60 2.41 0.27 8.15
C GLN A 60 2.36 -0.70 6.97
N LEU A 61 3.52 -1.23 6.62
CA LEU A 61 3.71 -2.16 5.51
C LEU A 61 4.29 -3.47 6.08
N THR A 62 3.86 -4.59 5.53
CA THR A 62 4.40 -5.91 5.89
C THR A 62 4.67 -6.68 4.61
N THR A 63 5.93 -7.04 4.37
CA THR A 63 6.32 -7.88 3.24
C THR A 63 5.61 -9.22 3.32
N ILE A 64 5.06 -9.67 2.21
CA ILE A 64 4.50 -11.01 2.08
C ILE A 64 5.61 -11.88 1.47
N PRO A 65 6.09 -12.91 2.19
CA PRO A 65 7.08 -13.83 1.64
C PRO A 65 6.56 -14.49 0.36
N THR A 66 7.40 -14.59 -0.66
CA THR A 66 7.18 -15.49 -1.79
C THR A 66 7.54 -16.91 -1.33
N GLU A 67 6.63 -17.87 -1.54
CA GLU A 67 6.97 -19.28 -1.40
C GLU A 67 7.90 -19.65 -2.58
N GLU A 68 9.08 -20.19 -2.28
CA GLU A 68 10.05 -20.74 -3.25
C GLU A 68 9.71 -22.18 -3.63
#